data_AF-A0A1G5XEQ1-F1
#
_entry.id   AF-A0A1G5XEQ1-F1
#
_cell.length_a   1.000
_cell.length_b   1.000
_cell.length_c   1.000
_cell.angle_alpha   90.00
_cell.angle_beta   90.00
_cell.angle_gamma   90.00
#
_symmetry.space_group_name_H-M   'P 1'
#
loop_
_entity.id
_entity.type
_entity.pdbx_description
1 polymer ?
#
loop_
_entity_poly.entity_id
_entity_poly.type
_entity_poly.pdbx_seq_one_letter_code
_entity_poly.pdbx_strand_id
1 'polypeptide(L)'
;MGTGGITLMNVNDYFKYINMGLPEDIRRLKDAGYYDEAMRLMDIKTARPDTPEELKYCFLAWKEIFRRIPREYSLSKDDLFKQFKKKISDFTEEDFKKEEDDGLLRWIFFKGEKRYFKSSVRTVLKTDLEMAKRAGLDTSDPDDVLNEAIATCKKEGRISKNIRYTHSLKVRDDLFKPGMKVRVHIPIPAECIEQTNIKIESTFPENAVIGKANSEARCVYFEETLNENHEFSVTYSYTFTNVYKDCYNEVGGSSSGEYDPGEEFLAEEGPHIVFSPIIRTLAAKIGEGCRDKGVLAKRVYDYLTLNLKYTFTPNYILLPDIVEDGALFMRGDCGVMALLFITICRCLGVGARWQSSRTMEPTGSGQHDWAEAYLPGFGWVPVDVSYGVAAHRYGNEERRQFYFGNLDPYRMVANSKFQADLEPAKTFFRNDPYDNQDGEIESDISGLREDDIVERGEVIV
;
A
#
# COMPACT_ATOMS: atom_id res chain seq x y z
N MET A 1 16.42 -6.56 44.32
CA MET A 1 15.11 -6.54 43.62
C MET A 1 15.27 -5.62 42.42
N GLY A 2 15.63 -6.18 41.26
CA GLY A 2 15.67 -5.41 40.02
C GLY A 2 14.28 -5.41 39.42
N THR A 3 13.63 -4.24 39.39
CA THR A 3 12.45 -4.00 38.55
C THR A 3 12.91 -3.99 37.10
N GLY A 4 13.08 -5.18 36.53
CA GLY A 4 13.15 -5.35 35.08
C GLY A 4 11.80 -4.95 34.51
N GLY A 5 11.67 -3.67 34.13
CA GLY A 5 10.53 -3.21 33.37
C GLY A 5 10.48 -4.04 32.09
N ILE A 6 9.45 -4.86 31.96
CA ILE A 6 9.09 -5.45 30.68
C ILE A 6 8.73 -4.25 29.81
N THR A 7 9.60 -3.87 28.88
CA THR A 7 9.22 -2.95 27.82
C THR A 7 8.08 -3.62 27.07
N LEU A 8 6.85 -3.17 27.30
CA LEU A 8 5.68 -3.65 26.57
C LEU A 8 5.98 -3.44 25.08
N MET A 9 5.90 -4.53 24.31
CA MET A 9 6.05 -4.50 22.86
C MET A 9 5.10 -3.46 22.26
N ASN A 10 5.54 -2.72 21.25
CA ASN A 10 4.68 -1.78 20.55
C ASN A 10 3.48 -2.55 19.96
N VAL A 11 2.26 -2.05 20.15
CA VAL A 11 1.05 -2.74 19.66
C VAL A 11 1.07 -2.98 18.16
N ASN A 12 1.80 -2.15 17.39
CA ASN A 12 1.95 -2.29 15.95
C ASN A 12 2.88 -3.45 15.56
N ASP A 13 3.77 -3.88 16.45
CA ASP A 13 4.60 -5.06 16.21
C ASP A 13 3.81 -6.37 16.30
N TYR A 14 2.60 -6.36 16.87
CA TYR A 14 1.75 -7.56 16.93
C TYR A 14 1.44 -8.10 15.53
N PHE A 15 1.37 -7.22 14.52
CA PHE A 15 1.15 -7.60 13.12
C PHE A 15 2.30 -8.43 12.55
N LYS A 16 3.52 -8.34 13.10
CA LYS A 16 4.66 -9.19 12.68
C LYS A 16 4.42 -10.68 12.95
N TYR A 17 3.45 -11.03 13.80
CA TYR A 17 3.09 -12.41 14.17
C TYR A 17 1.78 -12.90 13.55
N ILE A 18 1.17 -12.14 12.64
CA ILE A 18 -0.16 -12.48 12.10
C ILE A 18 -0.17 -13.83 11.35
N ASN A 19 0.95 -14.19 10.73
CA ASN A 19 1.16 -15.44 9.99
C ASN A 19 1.33 -16.68 10.90
N MET A 20 1.35 -16.54 12.23
CA MET A 20 1.20 -17.68 13.13
C MET A 20 -0.13 -18.43 12.91
N GLY A 21 -1.12 -17.73 12.36
CA GLY A 21 -2.42 -18.27 12.05
C GLY A 21 -3.32 -18.44 13.27
N LEU A 22 -4.59 -18.72 12.99
CA LEU A 22 -5.61 -18.92 14.01
C LEU A 22 -5.86 -20.42 14.24
N PRO A 23 -6.05 -20.85 15.51
CA PRO A 23 -6.59 -22.16 15.82
C PRO A 23 -7.89 -22.45 15.07
N GLU A 24 -8.14 -23.72 14.76
CA GLU A 24 -9.24 -24.13 13.87
C GLU A 24 -10.62 -23.61 14.30
N ASP A 25 -10.92 -23.66 15.60
CA ASP A 25 -12.19 -23.16 16.17
C ASP A 25 -12.37 -21.65 15.94
N ILE A 26 -11.31 -20.88 16.16
CA ILE A 26 -11.31 -19.42 15.95
C ILE A 26 -11.38 -19.09 14.45
N ARG A 27 -10.65 -19.82 13.60
CA ARG A 27 -10.67 -19.64 12.15
C ARG A 27 -12.06 -19.89 11.56
N ARG A 28 -12.75 -20.95 11.98
CA ARG A 28 -14.13 -21.24 11.55
C ARG A 28 -15.09 -20.11 11.93
N LEU A 29 -14.96 -19.54 13.12
CA LEU A 29 -15.78 -18.40 13.56
C LEU A 29 -15.47 -17.13 12.77
N LYS A 30 -14.19 -16.85 12.48
CA LYS A 30 -13.76 -15.77 11.59
C LYS A 30 -14.41 -15.92 10.22
N ASP A 31 -14.30 -17.10 9.62
CA ASP A 31 -14.75 -17.34 8.25
C ASP A 31 -16.29 -17.27 8.13
N ALA A 32 -17.02 -17.55 9.22
CA ALA A 32 -18.46 -17.38 9.33
C ALA A 32 -18.91 -15.99 9.82
N GLY A 33 -17.96 -15.11 10.18
CA GLY A 33 -18.24 -13.74 10.61
C GLY A 33 -18.74 -13.59 12.04
N TYR A 34 -18.47 -14.55 12.93
CA TYR A 34 -18.82 -14.50 14.36
C TYR A 34 -17.65 -13.95 15.19
N TYR A 35 -17.29 -12.70 14.93
CA TYR A 35 -16.07 -12.08 15.48
C TYR A 35 -16.06 -11.94 17.00
N ASP A 36 -17.20 -11.60 17.63
CA ASP A 36 -17.27 -11.48 19.10
C ASP A 36 -16.97 -12.81 19.79
N GLU A 37 -17.49 -13.90 19.24
CA GLU A 37 -17.24 -15.25 19.75
C GLU A 37 -15.80 -15.68 19.48
N ALA A 38 -15.24 -15.34 18.32
CA ALA A 38 -13.83 -15.58 18.01
C ALA A 38 -12.91 -14.85 19.02
N MET A 39 -13.18 -13.57 19.31
CA MET A 39 -12.44 -12.79 20.31
C MET A 39 -12.57 -13.38 21.72
N ARG A 40 -13.76 -13.86 22.10
CA ARG A 40 -13.98 -14.55 23.38
C ARG A 40 -13.12 -15.82 23.50
N LEU A 41 -13.01 -16.61 22.43
CA LEU A 41 -12.14 -17.79 22.42
C LEU A 41 -10.66 -17.41 22.47
N MET A 42 -10.24 -16.33 21.80
CA MET A 42 -8.88 -15.80 21.92
C MET A 42 -8.57 -15.44 23.37
N ASP A 43 -9.46 -14.73 24.06
CA ASP A 43 -9.25 -14.35 25.47
C ASP A 43 -9.11 -15.57 26.40
N ILE A 44 -9.94 -16.60 26.19
CA ILE A 44 -9.84 -17.87 26.93
C ILE A 44 -8.50 -18.57 26.67
N LYS A 45 -8.03 -18.59 25.42
CA LYS A 45 -6.76 -19.23 25.07
C LYS A 45 -5.58 -18.42 25.62
N THR A 46 -5.58 -17.09 25.46
CA THR A 46 -4.55 -16.19 26.02
C THR A 46 -4.36 -16.37 27.52
N ALA A 47 -5.44 -16.62 28.27
CA ALA A 47 -5.38 -16.82 29.72
C ALA A 47 -4.74 -18.16 30.16
N ARG A 48 -4.47 -19.09 29.22
CA ARG A 48 -3.85 -20.38 29.55
C ARG A 48 -2.35 -20.21 29.80
N PRO A 49 -1.79 -20.84 30.85
CA PRO A 49 -0.37 -20.71 31.19
C PRO A 49 0.60 -21.16 30.10
N ASP A 50 0.18 -22.08 29.24
CA ASP A 50 0.97 -22.72 28.18
C ASP A 50 0.85 -22.05 26.81
N THR A 51 0.09 -20.95 26.69
CA THR A 51 -0.05 -20.25 25.41
C THR A 51 1.25 -19.49 25.08
N PRO A 52 1.90 -19.78 23.94
CA PRO A 52 3.09 -19.05 23.50
C PRO A 52 2.83 -17.55 23.39
N GLU A 53 3.82 -16.73 23.71
CA GLU A 53 3.67 -15.28 23.75
C GLU A 53 3.38 -14.70 22.36
N GLU A 54 4.04 -15.23 21.33
CA GLU A 54 3.86 -14.86 19.94
C GLU A 54 2.42 -15.12 19.47
N LEU A 55 1.79 -16.21 19.97
CA LEU A 55 0.39 -16.51 19.67
C LEU A 55 -0.56 -15.50 20.33
N LYS A 56 -0.20 -14.96 21.51
CA LYS A 56 -0.97 -13.89 22.15
C LYS A 56 -0.88 -12.60 21.33
N TYR A 57 0.30 -12.27 20.80
CA TYR A 57 0.47 -11.13 19.89
C TYR A 57 -0.35 -11.31 18.61
N CYS A 58 -0.32 -12.50 18.00
CA CYS A 58 -1.18 -12.86 16.87
C CYS A 58 -2.66 -12.62 17.19
N PHE A 59 -3.14 -13.08 18.36
CA PHE A 59 -4.51 -12.81 18.79
C PHE A 59 -4.82 -11.33 18.96
N LEU A 60 -3.90 -10.54 19.54
CA LEU A 60 -4.10 -9.09 19.68
C LEU A 60 -4.23 -8.38 18.32
N ALA A 61 -3.41 -8.75 17.33
CA ALA A 61 -3.52 -8.26 15.96
C ALA A 61 -4.87 -8.64 15.33
N TRP A 62 -5.28 -9.92 15.42
CA TRP A 62 -6.56 -10.37 14.86
C TRP A 62 -7.78 -9.75 15.55
N LYS A 63 -7.73 -9.50 16.88
CA LYS A 63 -8.78 -8.77 17.59
C LYS A 63 -8.95 -7.37 17.01
N GLU A 64 -7.87 -6.70 16.63
CA GLU A 64 -7.96 -5.39 16.00
C GLU A 64 -8.57 -5.47 14.58
N ILE A 65 -8.15 -6.46 13.79
CA ILE A 65 -8.73 -6.73 12.47
C ILE A 65 -10.25 -6.95 12.55
N PHE A 66 -10.70 -7.78 13.49
CA PHE A 66 -12.12 -8.09 13.69
C PHE A 66 -12.96 -6.86 14.04
N ARG A 67 -12.38 -5.86 14.72
CA ARG A 67 -13.07 -4.58 15.03
C ARG A 67 -13.17 -3.64 13.84
N ARG A 68 -12.40 -3.87 12.77
CA ARG A 68 -12.33 -3.01 11.59
C ARG A 68 -13.07 -3.60 10.39
N ILE A 69 -13.01 -4.93 10.21
CA ILE A 69 -13.63 -5.64 9.08
C ILE A 69 -15.08 -5.21 8.78
N PRO A 70 -16.02 -5.11 9.76
CA PRO A 70 -17.42 -4.80 9.45
C PRO A 70 -17.63 -3.42 8.81
N ARG A 71 -16.69 -2.49 8.98
CA ARG A 71 -16.77 -1.15 8.34
C ARG A 71 -16.40 -1.23 6.86
N GLU A 72 -15.35 -1.99 6.54
CA GLU A 72 -14.90 -2.20 5.16
C GLU A 72 -15.88 -3.08 4.36
N TYR A 73 -16.48 -4.08 5.00
CA TYR A 73 -17.47 -4.98 4.41
C TYR A 73 -18.88 -4.66 4.92
N SER A 74 -19.35 -3.46 4.59
CA SER A 74 -20.61 -2.91 5.13
C SER A 74 -21.82 -3.14 4.23
N LEU A 75 -21.62 -3.50 2.96
CA LEU A 75 -22.71 -3.54 1.98
C LEU A 75 -23.42 -4.90 1.95
N SER A 76 -24.75 -4.89 1.96
CA SER A 76 -25.54 -6.07 1.56
C SER A 76 -25.54 -6.22 0.03
N LYS A 77 -25.99 -7.38 -0.48
CA LYS A 77 -26.21 -7.58 -1.91
C LYS A 77 -27.14 -6.50 -2.48
N ASP A 78 -28.27 -6.25 -1.81
CA ASP A 78 -29.27 -5.28 -2.25
C ASP A 78 -28.74 -3.85 -2.28
N ASP A 79 -27.95 -3.46 -1.27
CA ASP A 79 -27.34 -2.13 -1.23
C ASP A 79 -26.33 -1.95 -2.35
N LEU A 80 -25.47 -2.94 -2.57
CA LEU A 80 -24.49 -2.91 -3.64
C LEU A 80 -25.16 -2.88 -5.02
N PHE A 81 -26.18 -3.71 -5.23
CA PHE A 81 -26.95 -3.72 -6.47
C PHE A 81 -27.62 -2.37 -6.75
N LYS A 82 -28.21 -1.73 -5.73
CA LYS A 82 -28.76 -0.37 -5.84
C LYS A 82 -27.68 0.66 -6.18
N GLN A 83 -26.47 0.54 -5.65
CA GLN A 83 -25.37 1.43 -6.00
C GLN A 83 -24.94 1.27 -7.46
N PHE A 84 -24.87 0.04 -7.97
CA PHE A 84 -24.63 -0.21 -9.39
C PHE A 84 -25.73 0.38 -10.26
N LYS A 85 -27.01 0.15 -9.94
CA LYS A 85 -28.15 0.72 -10.68
C LYS A 85 -28.16 2.24 -10.74
N LYS A 86 -27.60 2.93 -9.73
CA LYS A 86 -27.44 4.40 -9.75
C LYS A 86 -26.40 4.87 -10.75
N LYS A 87 -25.40 4.04 -11.09
CA LYS A 87 -24.32 4.37 -12.04
C LYS A 87 -24.60 3.80 -13.43
N ILE A 88 -25.20 2.62 -13.50
CA ILE A 88 -25.50 1.86 -14.72
C ILE A 88 -26.99 1.51 -14.68
N SER A 89 -27.82 2.27 -15.39
CA SER A 89 -29.28 2.16 -15.29
C SER A 89 -29.82 0.77 -15.68
N ASP A 90 -29.17 0.11 -16.63
CA ASP A 90 -29.53 -1.21 -17.15
C ASP A 90 -28.83 -2.38 -16.44
N PHE A 91 -28.11 -2.15 -15.33
CA PHE A 91 -27.35 -3.20 -14.62
C PHE A 91 -28.22 -4.38 -14.19
N THR A 92 -27.78 -5.61 -14.43
CA THR A 92 -28.58 -6.84 -14.27
C THR A 92 -28.05 -7.75 -13.16
N GLU A 93 -28.83 -8.77 -12.79
CA GLU A 93 -28.36 -9.84 -11.88
C GLU A 93 -27.25 -10.67 -12.52
N GLU A 94 -27.31 -10.85 -13.84
CA GLU A 94 -26.26 -11.50 -14.61
C GLU A 94 -24.95 -10.70 -14.56
N ASP A 95 -25.02 -9.37 -14.68
CA ASP A 95 -23.85 -8.49 -14.51
C ASP A 95 -23.28 -8.66 -13.09
N PHE A 96 -24.12 -8.58 -12.05
CA PHE A 96 -23.68 -8.75 -10.67
C PHE A 96 -22.97 -10.09 -10.45
N LYS A 97 -23.56 -11.17 -10.96
CA LYS A 97 -22.98 -12.51 -10.85
C LYS A 97 -21.65 -12.61 -11.59
N LYS A 98 -21.55 -12.06 -12.80
CA LYS A 98 -20.28 -12.01 -13.55
C LYS A 98 -19.21 -11.29 -12.74
N GLU A 99 -19.49 -10.09 -12.23
CA GLU A 99 -18.49 -9.32 -11.47
C GLU A 99 -18.07 -10.03 -10.18
N GLU A 100 -18.98 -10.79 -9.56
CA GLU A 100 -18.68 -11.63 -8.41
C GLU A 100 -17.80 -12.84 -8.77
N ASP A 101 -18.16 -13.56 -9.83
CA ASP A 101 -17.45 -14.75 -10.31
C ASP A 101 -16.05 -14.40 -10.86
N ASP A 102 -15.91 -13.22 -11.49
CA ASP A 102 -14.63 -12.63 -11.91
C ASP A 102 -13.79 -12.12 -10.72
N GLY A 103 -14.36 -12.18 -9.52
CA GLY A 103 -13.75 -11.76 -8.27
C GLY A 103 -13.80 -10.26 -8.01
N LEU A 104 -14.29 -9.40 -8.89
CA LEU A 104 -14.25 -7.95 -8.66
C LEU A 104 -15.10 -7.49 -7.46
N LEU A 105 -16.09 -8.29 -7.06
CA LEU A 105 -16.88 -8.06 -5.84
C LEU A 105 -16.32 -8.86 -4.65
N ARG A 106 -15.38 -8.26 -3.89
CA ARG A 106 -14.87 -8.87 -2.65
C ARG A 106 -15.98 -8.97 -1.60
N TRP A 107 -16.02 -10.11 -0.91
CA TRP A 107 -17.03 -10.38 0.10
C TRP A 107 -16.51 -11.25 1.24
N ILE A 108 -17.22 -11.20 2.37
CA ILE A 108 -17.04 -12.06 3.54
C ILE A 108 -18.39 -12.52 4.06
N PHE A 109 -18.41 -13.48 4.99
CA PHE A 109 -19.56 -13.64 5.87
C PHE A 109 -19.44 -12.72 7.08
N PHE A 110 -20.56 -12.10 7.45
CA PHE A 110 -20.74 -11.42 8.72
C PHE A 110 -22.01 -11.97 9.37
N LYS A 111 -21.86 -12.69 10.49
CA LYS A 111 -22.95 -13.41 11.16
C LYS A 111 -23.76 -14.32 10.21
N GLY A 112 -23.06 -15.04 9.33
CA GLY A 112 -23.67 -15.95 8.34
C GLY A 112 -24.26 -15.28 7.10
N GLU A 113 -24.28 -13.95 7.02
CA GLU A 113 -24.74 -13.21 5.83
C GLU A 113 -23.57 -12.73 4.99
N LYS A 114 -23.71 -12.81 3.66
CA LYS A 114 -22.71 -12.28 2.73
C LYS A 114 -22.70 -10.75 2.76
N ARG A 115 -21.53 -10.16 3.01
CA ARG A 115 -21.30 -8.72 3.00
C ARG A 115 -20.17 -8.36 2.04
N TYR A 116 -20.35 -7.26 1.32
CA TYR A 116 -19.47 -6.83 0.25
C TYR A 116 -18.64 -5.62 0.64
N PHE A 117 -17.45 -5.55 0.05
CA PHE A 117 -16.50 -4.48 0.23
C PHE A 117 -17.05 -3.14 -0.26
N LYS A 118 -16.86 -2.08 0.54
CA LYS A 118 -17.42 -0.74 0.29
C LYS A 118 -17.01 -0.11 -1.05
N SER A 119 -15.82 -0.44 -1.57
CA SER A 119 -15.29 0.09 -2.84
C SER A 119 -15.57 -0.80 -4.06
N SER A 120 -16.53 -1.73 -3.97
CA SER A 120 -16.84 -2.67 -5.07
C SER A 120 -17.27 -1.96 -6.36
N VAL A 121 -18.16 -0.96 -6.29
CA VAL A 121 -18.57 -0.18 -7.49
C VAL A 121 -17.40 0.58 -8.09
N ARG A 122 -16.55 1.19 -7.25
CA ARG A 122 -15.35 1.92 -7.69
C ARG A 122 -14.35 0.98 -8.38
N THR A 123 -14.21 -0.24 -7.89
CA THR A 123 -13.36 -1.28 -8.51
C THR A 123 -13.84 -1.62 -9.91
N VAL A 124 -15.11 -1.99 -10.05
CA VAL A 124 -15.69 -2.38 -11.34
C VAL A 124 -15.59 -1.22 -12.35
N LEU A 125 -16.04 -0.02 -11.98
CA LEU A 125 -16.00 1.13 -12.88
C LEU A 125 -14.58 1.59 -13.27
N LYS A 126 -13.55 1.24 -12.48
CA LYS A 126 -12.15 1.55 -12.82
C LYS A 126 -11.52 0.50 -13.75
N THR A 127 -12.03 -0.73 -13.78
CA THR A 127 -11.30 -1.89 -14.32
C THR A 127 -12.03 -2.65 -15.41
N ASP A 128 -13.36 -2.64 -15.41
CA ASP A 128 -14.18 -3.18 -16.50
C ASP A 128 -14.60 -2.01 -17.42
N LEU A 129 -13.96 -1.93 -18.60
CA LEU A 129 -14.20 -0.85 -19.56
C LEU A 129 -15.62 -0.87 -20.12
N GLU A 130 -16.26 -2.04 -20.23
CA GLU A 130 -17.65 -2.13 -20.69
C GLU A 130 -18.60 -1.58 -19.63
N MET A 131 -18.37 -1.90 -18.35
CA MET A 131 -19.15 -1.33 -17.24
C MET A 131 -18.93 0.17 -17.11
N ALA A 132 -17.69 0.65 -17.26
CA ALA A 132 -17.37 2.07 -17.25
C ALA A 132 -18.09 2.83 -18.37
N LYS A 133 -18.07 2.28 -19.59
CA LYS A 133 -18.77 2.82 -20.75
C LYS A 133 -20.29 2.85 -20.56
N ARG A 134 -20.87 1.78 -20.01
CA ARG A 134 -22.30 1.74 -19.65
C ARG A 134 -22.68 2.75 -18.57
N ALA A 135 -21.73 3.13 -17.70
CA ALA A 135 -21.88 4.19 -16.72
C ALA A 135 -21.68 5.60 -17.30
N GLY A 136 -21.38 5.73 -18.59
CA GLY A 136 -21.12 7.00 -19.26
C GLY A 136 -19.77 7.63 -18.89
N LEU A 137 -18.82 6.82 -18.41
CA LEU A 137 -17.45 7.28 -18.14
C LEU A 137 -16.63 7.28 -19.42
N ASP A 138 -15.65 8.19 -19.48
CA ASP A 138 -14.63 8.15 -20.52
C ASP A 138 -13.71 6.95 -20.29
N THR A 139 -13.47 6.19 -21.36
CA THR A 139 -12.67 4.97 -21.36
C THR A 139 -11.41 5.09 -22.20
N SER A 140 -11.12 6.27 -22.76
CA SER A 140 -9.80 6.53 -23.37
C SER A 140 -8.71 6.48 -22.30
N ASP A 141 -7.47 6.26 -22.73
CA ASP A 141 -6.30 6.41 -21.87
C ASP A 141 -6.28 7.85 -21.32
N PRO A 142 -6.48 8.07 -20.00
CA PRO A 142 -6.67 9.41 -19.47
C PRO A 142 -5.34 10.16 -19.26
N ASP A 143 -4.19 9.49 -19.37
CA ASP A 143 -2.92 10.01 -18.87
C ASP A 143 -2.03 10.61 -19.97
N ASP A 144 -2.56 11.54 -20.75
CA ASP A 144 -1.80 12.29 -21.76
C ASP A 144 -0.61 13.02 -21.11
N VAL A 145 -0.79 13.56 -19.91
CA VAL A 145 0.27 14.21 -19.13
C VAL A 145 1.43 13.25 -18.84
N LEU A 146 1.14 11.98 -18.52
CA LEU A 146 2.16 10.97 -18.29
C LEU A 146 2.85 10.58 -19.60
N ASN A 147 2.09 10.43 -20.69
CA ASN A 147 2.66 10.15 -22.01
C ASN A 147 3.63 11.24 -22.47
N GLU A 148 3.26 12.51 -22.31
CA GLU A 148 4.12 13.65 -22.65
C GLU A 148 5.38 13.70 -21.79
N ALA A 149 5.25 13.45 -20.48
CA ALA A 149 6.38 13.40 -19.56
C ALA A 149 7.35 12.25 -19.92
N ILE A 150 6.82 11.07 -20.25
CA ILE A 150 7.59 9.90 -20.69
C ILE A 150 8.32 10.19 -22.00
N ALA A 151 7.62 10.71 -23.01
CA ALA A 151 8.22 11.07 -24.30
C ALA A 151 9.35 12.08 -24.12
N THR A 152 9.16 13.08 -23.26
CA THR A 152 10.18 14.07 -22.92
C THR A 152 11.38 13.42 -22.22
N CYS A 153 11.13 12.56 -21.23
CA CYS A 153 12.19 11.86 -20.50
C CYS A 153 13.06 11.01 -21.44
N LYS A 154 12.44 10.24 -22.35
CA LYS A 154 13.13 9.41 -23.33
C LYS A 154 13.95 10.23 -24.32
N LYS A 155 13.38 11.33 -24.83
CA LYS A 155 14.04 12.20 -25.83
C LYS A 155 15.22 12.96 -25.24
N GLU A 156 15.05 13.55 -24.06
CA GLU A 156 16.06 14.41 -23.42
C GLU A 156 17.01 13.61 -22.50
N GLY A 157 16.77 12.32 -22.32
CA GLY A 157 17.54 11.42 -21.45
C GLY A 157 17.30 11.62 -19.95
N ARG A 158 16.46 12.60 -19.57
CA ARG A 158 16.05 12.87 -18.20
C ARG A 158 14.82 13.76 -18.14
N ILE A 159 14.12 13.74 -17.01
CA ILE A 159 13.07 14.70 -16.69
C ILE A 159 13.18 15.10 -15.22
N SER A 160 12.98 16.38 -14.93
CA SER A 160 12.96 16.90 -13.56
C SER A 160 11.73 17.79 -13.36
N LYS A 161 11.12 17.70 -12.18
CA LYS A 161 10.03 18.60 -11.75
C LYS A 161 10.29 19.07 -10.33
N ASN A 162 10.08 20.37 -10.13
CA ASN A 162 9.96 20.93 -8.79
C ASN A 162 8.51 20.79 -8.37
N ILE A 163 8.28 20.19 -7.21
CA ILE A 163 6.94 19.99 -6.67
C ILE A 163 6.88 20.71 -5.35
N ARG A 164 5.79 21.46 -5.15
CA ARG A 164 5.42 22.05 -3.87
C ARG A 164 4.07 21.50 -3.46
N TYR A 165 3.94 21.12 -2.19
CA TYR A 165 2.72 20.51 -1.68
C TYR A 165 2.45 20.98 -0.25
N THR A 166 1.17 21.22 0.03
CA THR A 166 0.67 21.44 1.39
C THR A 166 -0.19 20.25 1.78
N HIS A 167 0.19 19.59 2.88
CA HIS A 167 -0.55 18.47 3.47
C HIS A 167 -1.09 18.89 4.84
N SER A 168 -2.38 18.67 5.10
CA SER A 168 -2.98 18.97 6.39
C SER A 168 -3.90 17.86 6.90
N LEU A 169 -3.88 17.65 8.23
CA LEU A 169 -4.77 16.76 8.95
C LEU A 169 -5.53 17.52 10.03
N LYS A 170 -6.78 17.12 10.28
CA LYS A 170 -7.58 17.66 11.37
C LYS A 170 -8.44 16.56 11.98
N VAL A 171 -8.60 16.58 13.31
CA VAL A 171 -9.58 15.70 13.97
C VAL A 171 -10.99 16.08 13.50
N ARG A 172 -11.82 15.10 13.14
CA ARG A 172 -13.22 15.37 12.77
C ARG A 172 -13.96 16.10 13.89
N ASP A 173 -14.71 17.14 13.57
CA ASP A 173 -15.23 18.10 14.55
C ASP A 173 -16.16 17.47 15.60
N ASP A 174 -16.90 16.40 15.27
CA ASP A 174 -17.77 15.66 16.19
C ASP A 174 -17.02 14.79 17.20
N LEU A 175 -15.75 14.48 16.95
CA LEU A 175 -14.89 13.70 17.83
C LEU A 175 -14.04 14.55 18.77
N PHE A 176 -13.84 15.82 18.41
CA PHE A 176 -13.05 16.76 19.18
C PHE A 176 -13.69 17.08 20.54
N LYS A 177 -12.84 17.19 21.58
CA LYS A 177 -13.21 17.67 22.91
C LYS A 177 -12.11 18.59 23.44
N PRO A 178 -12.44 19.76 24.03
CA PRO A 178 -11.45 20.61 24.68
C PRO A 178 -10.63 19.83 25.72
N GLY A 179 -9.31 20.02 25.69
CA GLY A 179 -8.35 19.27 26.50
C GLY A 179 -7.87 17.95 25.85
N MET A 180 -8.32 17.62 24.65
CA MET A 180 -7.85 16.44 23.92
C MET A 180 -6.37 16.58 23.57
N LYS A 181 -5.53 15.69 24.10
CA LYS A 181 -4.13 15.60 23.70
C LYS A 181 -4.03 14.79 22.42
N VAL A 182 -3.38 15.33 21.40
CA VAL A 182 -3.17 14.68 20.10
C VAL A 182 -1.69 14.61 19.75
N ARG A 183 -1.35 13.57 19.00
CA ARG A 183 -0.06 13.34 18.37
C ARG A 183 -0.32 13.07 16.90
N VAL A 184 0.36 13.82 16.04
CA VAL A 184 0.07 13.88 14.60
C VAL A 184 1.33 13.60 13.82
N HIS A 185 1.25 12.68 12.86
CA HIS A 185 2.34 12.33 11.95
C HIS A 185 1.90 12.60 10.52
N ILE A 186 2.52 13.56 9.84
CA ILE A 186 2.23 13.88 8.44
C ILE A 186 3.42 13.47 7.56
N PRO A 187 3.26 12.62 6.54
CA PRO A 187 4.38 12.18 5.70
C PRO A 187 4.97 13.34 4.89
N ILE A 188 6.29 13.35 4.77
CA ILE A 188 7.07 14.37 4.05
C ILE A 188 8.16 13.68 3.19
N PRO A 189 8.68 14.34 2.13
CA PRO A 189 9.62 13.72 1.22
C PRO A 189 10.90 13.24 1.93
N ALA A 190 11.29 11.98 1.72
CA ALA A 190 12.56 11.41 2.17
C ALA A 190 13.66 11.58 1.11
N GLU A 191 14.92 11.62 1.54
CA GLU A 191 16.06 11.58 0.62
C GLU A 191 16.15 10.20 -0.05
N CYS A 192 16.10 10.19 -1.38
CA CYS A 192 16.29 8.99 -2.20
C CYS A 192 16.96 9.36 -3.53
N ILE A 193 17.19 8.38 -4.41
CA ILE A 193 17.89 8.58 -5.69
C ILE A 193 17.16 9.62 -6.56
N GLU A 194 15.84 9.61 -6.54
CA GLU A 194 14.97 10.42 -7.38
C GLU A 194 14.67 11.80 -6.78
N GLN A 195 14.89 12.02 -5.48
CA GLN A 195 14.46 13.23 -4.77
C GLN A 195 15.62 14.02 -4.16
N THR A 196 15.69 15.30 -4.50
CA THR A 196 16.71 16.23 -3.99
C THR A 196 16.09 17.59 -3.65
N ASN A 197 16.90 18.52 -3.12
CA ASN A 197 16.48 19.90 -2.78
C ASN A 197 15.25 19.96 -1.86
N ILE A 198 15.11 19.00 -0.95
CA ILE A 198 13.97 18.91 -0.04
C ILE A 198 14.01 20.08 0.95
N LYS A 199 12.91 20.84 1.02
CA LYS A 199 12.74 21.97 1.93
C LYS A 199 11.39 21.84 2.62
N ILE A 200 11.42 21.93 3.95
CA ILE A 200 10.21 22.13 4.75
C ILE A 200 10.05 23.65 4.89
N GLU A 201 9.04 24.20 4.23
CA GLU A 201 8.87 25.65 4.07
C GLU A 201 8.08 26.27 5.21
N SER A 202 7.05 25.58 5.67
CA SER A 202 6.25 25.98 6.82
C SER A 202 5.58 24.78 7.49
N THR A 203 5.31 24.92 8.77
CA THR A 203 4.46 24.00 9.53
C THR A 203 3.48 24.82 10.35
N PHE A 204 2.28 24.29 10.54
CA PHE A 204 1.33 24.83 11.49
C PHE A 204 0.79 23.70 12.36
N PRO A 205 0.91 23.79 13.69
CA PRO A 205 1.60 24.85 14.44
C PRO A 205 3.13 24.88 14.22
N GLU A 206 3.81 25.91 14.73
CA GLU A 206 5.28 26.06 14.54
C GLU A 206 6.12 25.11 15.42
N ASN A 207 5.49 24.27 16.24
CA ASN A 207 6.13 23.35 17.18
C ASN A 207 6.47 21.96 16.58
N ALA A 208 6.44 21.83 15.25
CA ALA A 208 6.71 20.57 14.57
C ALA A 208 8.13 20.04 14.83
N VAL A 209 8.24 18.74 15.01
CA VAL A 209 9.51 18.00 14.97
C VAL A 209 9.64 17.34 13.60
N ILE A 210 10.65 17.76 12.83
CA ILE A 210 10.87 17.26 11.47
C ILE A 210 11.71 15.98 11.53
N GLY A 211 11.20 14.88 10.98
CA GLY A 211 11.94 13.62 10.84
C GLY A 211 13.20 13.76 9.99
N LYS A 212 14.20 12.92 10.30
CA LYS A 212 15.50 12.93 9.61
C LYS A 212 15.31 12.67 8.12
N ALA A 213 16.24 13.19 7.31
CA ALA A 213 16.13 13.13 5.86
C ALA A 213 16.07 11.70 5.30
N ASN A 214 16.74 10.77 5.97
CA ASN A 214 16.85 9.36 5.60
C ASN A 214 16.03 8.42 6.51
N SER A 215 15.05 8.92 7.27
CA SER A 215 14.15 8.05 8.04
C SER A 215 13.37 7.11 7.12
N GLU A 216 13.19 5.85 7.55
CA GLU A 216 12.54 4.78 6.76
C GLU A 216 11.06 5.07 6.47
N ALA A 217 10.38 5.76 7.38
CA ALA A 217 9.05 6.36 7.19
C ALA A 217 9.11 7.83 7.66
N ARG A 218 9.45 8.75 6.74
CA ARG A 218 9.72 10.14 7.09
C ARG A 218 8.43 10.93 7.24
N CYS A 219 8.26 11.52 8.43
CA CYS A 219 7.14 12.40 8.73
C CYS A 219 7.58 13.65 9.50
N VAL A 220 6.71 14.66 9.52
CA VAL A 220 6.71 15.67 10.56
C VAL A 220 5.80 15.22 11.70
N TYR A 221 6.23 15.48 12.94
CA TYR A 221 5.51 15.14 14.15
C TYR A 221 5.03 16.39 14.89
N PHE A 222 3.79 16.37 15.36
CA PHE A 222 3.24 17.36 16.28
C PHE A 222 2.72 16.68 17.53
N GLU A 223 2.80 17.37 18.67
CA GLU A 223 2.18 16.97 19.92
C GLU A 223 1.59 18.18 20.61
N GLU A 224 0.28 18.17 20.86
CA GLU A 224 -0.43 19.31 21.45
C GLU A 224 -1.64 18.86 22.28
N THR A 225 -2.01 19.67 23.28
CA THR A 225 -3.31 19.58 23.96
C THR A 225 -4.25 20.64 23.40
N LEU A 226 -5.25 20.20 22.64
CA LEU A 226 -6.17 21.05 21.91
C LEU A 226 -7.26 21.63 22.81
N ASN A 227 -7.31 22.96 22.95
CA ASN A 227 -8.44 23.66 23.57
C ASN A 227 -9.52 24.05 22.54
N GLU A 228 -9.09 24.28 21.30
CA GLU A 228 -9.93 24.47 20.12
C GLU A 228 -9.43 23.52 19.01
N ASN A 229 -10.33 23.03 18.17
CA ASN A 229 -9.94 22.14 17.08
C ASN A 229 -9.34 22.95 15.92
N HIS A 230 -8.14 22.60 15.47
CA HIS A 230 -7.48 23.23 14.32
C HIS A 230 -6.77 22.20 13.45
N GLU A 231 -6.42 22.63 12.23
CA GLU A 231 -5.63 21.82 11.30
C GLU A 231 -4.17 21.78 11.75
N PHE A 232 -3.51 20.65 11.49
CA PHE A 232 -2.07 20.49 11.49
C PHE A 232 -1.62 20.42 10.05
N SER A 233 -0.64 21.24 9.65
CA SER A 233 -0.21 21.26 8.26
C SER A 233 1.30 21.40 8.10
N VAL A 234 1.78 20.96 6.96
CA VAL A 234 3.15 21.15 6.50
C VAL A 234 3.12 21.54 5.03
N THR A 235 3.90 22.56 4.67
CA THR A 235 4.21 22.90 3.28
C THR A 235 5.65 22.56 3.01
N TYR A 236 5.91 21.80 1.95
CA TYR A 236 7.26 21.42 1.55
C TYR A 236 7.43 21.52 0.04
N SER A 237 8.69 21.63 -0.38
CA SER A 237 9.08 21.52 -1.78
C SER A 237 10.27 20.59 -1.97
N TYR A 238 10.38 19.98 -3.15
CA TYR A 238 11.46 19.09 -3.53
C TYR A 238 11.60 19.05 -5.06
N THR A 239 12.75 18.58 -5.54
CA THR A 239 12.98 18.30 -6.95
C THR A 239 12.97 16.79 -7.17
N PHE A 240 11.99 16.30 -7.92
CA PHE A 240 12.00 14.94 -8.45
C PHE A 240 12.80 14.90 -9.76
N THR A 241 13.65 13.89 -9.96
CA THR A 241 14.40 13.67 -11.19
C THR A 241 14.43 12.18 -11.56
N ASN A 242 13.92 11.86 -12.75
CA ASN A 242 14.16 10.57 -13.39
C ASN A 242 15.24 10.74 -14.48
N VAL A 243 16.31 9.94 -14.39
CA VAL A 243 17.30 9.79 -15.47
C VAL A 243 16.90 8.58 -16.28
N TYR A 244 16.65 8.76 -17.57
CA TYR A 244 16.12 7.70 -18.41
C TYR A 244 17.13 6.55 -18.52
N LYS A 245 16.65 5.33 -18.25
CA LYS A 245 17.39 4.08 -18.45
C LYS A 245 16.52 3.14 -19.28
N ASP A 246 17.03 2.65 -20.41
CA ASP A 246 16.32 1.65 -21.22
C ASP A 246 16.49 0.23 -20.66
N CYS A 247 16.14 0.05 -19.39
CA CYS A 247 16.29 -1.22 -18.70
C CYS A 247 15.48 -2.33 -19.40
N TYR A 248 14.33 -2.01 -20.01
CA TYR A 248 13.50 -3.02 -20.65
C TYR A 248 14.20 -3.70 -21.83
N ASN A 249 14.97 -2.97 -22.62
CA ASN A 249 15.66 -3.51 -23.81
C ASN A 249 17.11 -3.93 -23.53
N GLU A 250 17.75 -3.35 -22.52
CA GLU A 250 19.19 -3.55 -22.27
C GLU A 250 19.51 -4.60 -21.19
N VAL A 251 18.52 -5.06 -20.40
CA VAL A 251 18.73 -6.18 -19.47
C VAL A 251 19.14 -7.47 -20.18
N GLY A 252 20.01 -8.24 -19.53
CA GLY A 252 20.59 -9.46 -20.11
C GLY A 252 21.87 -9.23 -20.91
N GLY A 253 22.34 -7.98 -21.01
CA GLY A 253 23.70 -7.67 -21.45
C GLY A 253 24.74 -8.22 -20.46
N SER A 254 25.92 -8.64 -20.94
CA SER A 254 26.98 -9.16 -20.08
C SER A 254 27.49 -8.09 -19.10
N SER A 255 27.00 -8.12 -17.86
CA SER A 255 27.59 -7.38 -16.76
C SER A 255 28.70 -8.22 -16.13
N SER A 256 29.93 -7.71 -16.13
CA SER A 256 31.08 -8.35 -15.47
C SER A 256 31.22 -8.00 -13.97
N GLY A 257 30.26 -7.26 -13.42
CA GLY A 257 30.27 -6.84 -12.02
C GLY A 257 29.76 -7.92 -11.07
N GLU A 258 30.23 -7.87 -9.82
CA GLU A 258 29.68 -8.65 -8.72
C GLU A 258 28.21 -8.26 -8.47
N TYR A 259 27.34 -9.24 -8.29
CA TYR A 259 25.93 -9.02 -8.00
C TYR A 259 25.71 -9.03 -6.49
N ASP A 260 25.65 -7.84 -5.89
CA ASP A 260 25.47 -7.67 -4.45
C ASP A 260 24.38 -6.62 -4.16
N PRO A 261 23.10 -7.05 -4.11
CA PRO A 261 22.02 -6.16 -3.72
C PRO A 261 21.89 -5.97 -2.21
N GLY A 262 22.60 -6.74 -1.36
CA GLY A 262 22.34 -6.90 0.07
C GLY A 262 21.46 -8.12 0.39
N GLU A 263 21.79 -8.85 1.46
CA GLU A 263 21.10 -10.10 1.85
C GLU A 263 19.64 -9.86 2.26
N GLU A 264 19.36 -8.75 2.92
CA GLU A 264 18.02 -8.35 3.36
C GLU A 264 17.05 -8.16 2.18
N PHE A 265 17.58 -7.76 1.02
CA PHE A 265 16.80 -7.55 -0.19
C PHE A 265 16.65 -8.82 -1.03
N LEU A 266 17.17 -9.96 -0.55
CA LEU A 266 17.00 -11.29 -1.11
C LEU A 266 16.19 -12.21 -0.19
N ALA A 267 16.06 -11.85 1.09
CA ALA A 267 15.43 -12.67 2.11
C ALA A 267 13.90 -12.48 2.19
N GLU A 268 13.26 -13.48 2.81
CA GLU A 268 11.88 -13.35 3.29
C GLU A 268 11.81 -12.30 4.40
N GLU A 269 10.72 -11.53 4.43
CA GLU A 269 10.38 -10.58 5.48
C GLU A 269 8.93 -10.84 5.88
N GLY A 270 8.79 -11.71 6.88
CA GLY A 270 7.48 -12.09 7.40
C GLY A 270 6.76 -10.91 8.05
N PRO A 271 5.41 -10.89 8.01
CA PRO A 271 4.54 -11.98 7.55
C PRO A 271 4.21 -11.91 6.06
N HIS A 272 4.53 -10.82 5.35
CA HIS A 272 3.98 -10.55 4.03
C HIS A 272 4.91 -10.90 2.87
N ILE A 273 6.22 -10.73 2.99
CA ILE A 273 7.20 -11.13 1.96
C ILE A 273 7.65 -12.55 2.30
N VAL A 274 6.82 -13.53 1.95
CA VAL A 274 7.05 -14.95 2.24
C VAL A 274 7.00 -15.75 0.96
N PHE A 275 7.95 -16.67 0.78
CA PHE A 275 8.04 -17.60 -0.33
C PHE A 275 7.10 -18.79 -0.11
N SER A 276 5.80 -18.47 -0.06
CA SER A 276 4.72 -19.46 0.05
C SER A 276 4.71 -20.42 -1.16
N PRO A 277 4.00 -21.56 -1.10
CA PRO A 277 3.95 -22.51 -2.20
C PRO A 277 3.50 -21.90 -3.54
N ILE A 278 2.53 -20.97 -3.52
CA ILE A 278 2.09 -20.27 -4.74
C ILE A 278 3.19 -19.37 -5.30
N ILE A 279 3.92 -18.65 -4.44
CA ILE A 279 5.04 -17.80 -4.85
C ILE A 279 6.16 -18.63 -5.47
N ARG A 280 6.54 -19.75 -4.84
CA ARG A 280 7.56 -20.66 -5.39
C ARG A 280 7.13 -21.24 -6.74
N THR A 281 5.85 -21.55 -6.90
CA THR A 281 5.28 -22.05 -8.16
C THR A 281 5.35 -20.99 -9.25
N LEU A 282 4.96 -19.75 -8.96
CA LEU A 282 5.06 -18.64 -9.91
C LEU A 282 6.51 -18.33 -10.27
N ALA A 283 7.40 -18.25 -9.27
CA ALA A 283 8.82 -18.03 -9.47
C ALA A 283 9.45 -19.12 -10.36
N ALA A 284 9.19 -20.40 -10.09
CA ALA A 284 9.71 -21.50 -10.90
C ALA A 284 9.25 -21.41 -12.36
N LYS A 285 7.97 -21.10 -12.60
CA LYS A 285 7.39 -20.92 -13.94
C LYS A 285 8.03 -19.73 -14.68
N ILE A 286 8.11 -18.58 -14.03
CA ILE A 286 8.62 -17.34 -14.64
C ILE A 286 10.13 -17.45 -14.91
N GLY A 287 10.86 -18.06 -13.98
CA GLY A 287 12.33 -18.21 -14.04
C GLY A 287 12.83 -19.40 -14.85
N GLU A 288 11.95 -20.17 -15.50
CA GLU A 288 12.32 -21.37 -16.24
C GLU A 288 13.41 -21.07 -17.30
N GLY A 289 14.50 -21.85 -17.25
CA GLY A 289 15.63 -21.72 -18.17
C GLY A 289 16.43 -20.42 -18.06
N CYS A 290 16.18 -19.56 -17.07
CA CYS A 290 16.84 -18.27 -16.92
C CYS A 290 17.61 -18.16 -15.60
N ARG A 291 18.78 -17.52 -15.65
CA ARG A 291 19.62 -17.21 -14.49
C ARG A 291 20.07 -15.75 -14.44
N ASP A 292 19.89 -15.02 -15.54
CA ASP A 292 20.22 -13.60 -15.60
C ASP A 292 19.24 -12.79 -14.75
N LYS A 293 19.77 -12.02 -13.80
CA LYS A 293 18.95 -11.31 -12.79
C LYS A 293 18.12 -10.18 -13.41
N GLY A 294 18.65 -9.50 -14.42
CA GLY A 294 17.92 -8.46 -15.14
C GLY A 294 16.77 -9.04 -15.95
N VAL A 295 17.02 -10.14 -16.68
CA VAL A 295 15.99 -10.85 -17.45
C VAL A 295 14.93 -11.46 -16.52
N LEU A 296 15.33 -12.02 -15.37
CA LEU A 296 14.38 -12.53 -14.39
C LEU A 296 13.45 -11.43 -13.86
N ALA A 297 14.00 -10.28 -13.45
CA ALA A 297 13.20 -9.13 -13.01
C ALA A 297 12.20 -8.69 -14.09
N LYS A 298 12.67 -8.59 -15.35
CA LYS A 298 11.82 -8.24 -16.50
C LYS A 298 10.70 -9.27 -16.71
N ARG A 299 11.00 -10.56 -16.65
CA ARG A 299 9.99 -11.63 -16.80
C ARG A 299 8.94 -11.59 -15.69
N VAL A 300 9.33 -11.26 -14.46
CA VAL A 300 8.37 -11.06 -13.36
C VAL A 300 7.49 -9.85 -13.67
N TYR A 301 8.08 -8.71 -14.04
CA TYR A 301 7.34 -7.52 -14.42
C TYR A 301 6.35 -7.76 -15.57
N ASP A 302 6.80 -8.38 -16.66
CA ASP A 302 5.95 -8.74 -17.80
C ASP A 302 4.82 -9.68 -17.37
N TYR A 303 5.12 -10.72 -16.61
CA TYR A 303 4.10 -11.65 -16.13
C TYR A 303 3.03 -10.93 -15.30
N LEU A 304 3.42 -10.09 -14.35
CA LEU A 304 2.48 -9.39 -13.48
C LEU A 304 1.67 -8.34 -14.24
N THR A 305 2.30 -7.53 -15.09
CA THR A 305 1.58 -6.49 -15.86
C THR A 305 0.59 -7.04 -16.89
N LEU A 306 0.84 -8.24 -17.41
CA LEU A 306 -0.05 -8.89 -18.38
C LEU A 306 -1.18 -9.72 -17.74
N ASN A 307 -1.05 -10.12 -16.47
CA ASN A 307 -1.96 -11.10 -15.86
C ASN A 307 -2.69 -10.58 -14.61
N LEU A 308 -2.20 -9.52 -13.96
CA LEU A 308 -2.86 -8.98 -12.77
C LEU A 308 -4.03 -8.08 -13.14
N LYS A 309 -5.12 -8.20 -12.36
CA LYS A 309 -6.24 -7.25 -12.41
C LYS A 309 -6.15 -6.25 -11.26
N TYR A 310 -6.26 -4.96 -11.56
CA TYR A 310 -6.33 -3.96 -10.51
C TYR A 310 -7.65 -4.08 -9.73
N THR A 311 -7.59 -4.04 -8.40
CA THR A 311 -8.78 -3.92 -7.54
C THR A 311 -8.44 -3.05 -6.35
N PHE A 312 -9.34 -2.17 -5.92
CA PHE A 312 -9.17 -1.56 -4.60
C PHE A 312 -9.19 -2.65 -3.54
N THR A 313 -8.33 -2.52 -2.54
CA THR A 313 -8.28 -3.44 -1.40
C THR A 313 -8.90 -2.77 -0.18
N PRO A 314 -9.40 -3.56 0.79
CA PRO A 314 -9.59 -3.06 2.15
C PRO A 314 -8.25 -2.58 2.71
N ASN A 315 -8.28 -1.65 3.67
CA ASN A 315 -7.07 -1.16 4.34
C ASN A 315 -6.15 -2.33 4.70
N TYR A 316 -4.85 -2.20 4.40
CA TYR A 316 -3.93 -3.34 4.43
C TYR A 316 -3.87 -4.03 5.78
N ILE A 317 -4.12 -3.31 6.88
CA ILE A 317 -4.22 -3.89 8.22
C ILE A 317 -5.18 -5.10 8.30
N LEU A 318 -6.17 -5.19 7.41
CA LEU A 318 -7.13 -6.29 7.34
C LEU A 318 -6.67 -7.48 6.50
N LEU A 319 -5.53 -7.37 5.82
CA LEU A 319 -4.98 -8.37 4.93
C LEU A 319 -3.92 -9.18 5.69
N PRO A 320 -4.25 -10.40 6.15
CA PRO A 320 -3.30 -11.21 6.91
C PRO A 320 -2.10 -11.64 6.07
N ASP A 321 -2.31 -11.88 4.77
CA ASP A 321 -1.32 -12.40 3.83
C ASP A 321 -1.39 -11.65 2.49
N ILE A 322 -0.97 -10.37 2.48
CA ILE A 322 -1.07 -9.46 1.33
C ILE A 322 -0.59 -10.08 0.02
N VAL A 323 0.60 -10.70 0.03
CA VAL A 323 1.24 -11.24 -1.17
C VAL A 323 0.62 -12.57 -1.63
N GLU A 324 0.31 -13.47 -0.68
CA GLU A 324 -0.28 -14.77 -1.03
C GLU A 324 -1.68 -14.61 -1.61
N ASP A 325 -2.53 -13.77 -1.01
CA ASP A 325 -3.85 -13.45 -1.56
C ASP A 325 -3.73 -12.80 -2.94
N GLY A 326 -2.79 -11.86 -3.10
CA GLY A 326 -2.50 -11.24 -4.39
C GLY A 326 -2.13 -12.25 -5.47
N ALA A 327 -1.31 -13.25 -5.12
CA ALA A 327 -0.88 -14.32 -6.03
C ALA A 327 -1.98 -15.33 -6.35
N LEU A 328 -2.80 -15.72 -5.36
CA LEU A 328 -3.89 -16.70 -5.55
C LEU A 328 -5.00 -16.14 -6.43
N PHE A 329 -5.34 -14.87 -6.24
CA PHE A 329 -6.42 -14.23 -7.00
C PHE A 329 -5.95 -13.47 -8.24
N MET A 330 -4.64 -13.30 -8.42
CA MET A 330 -4.03 -12.48 -9.48
C MET A 330 -4.65 -11.08 -9.57
N ARG A 331 -4.79 -10.42 -8.41
CA ARG A 331 -5.38 -9.08 -8.31
C ARG A 331 -4.88 -8.32 -7.09
N GLY A 332 -4.96 -7.01 -7.15
CA GLY A 332 -4.58 -6.12 -6.05
C GLY A 332 -4.54 -4.66 -6.47
N ASP A 333 -4.18 -3.78 -5.55
CA ASP A 333 -3.82 -2.39 -5.82
C ASP A 333 -2.29 -2.23 -5.83
N CYS A 334 -1.79 -0.99 -5.76
CA CYS A 334 -0.38 -0.66 -5.91
C CYS A 334 0.52 -1.42 -4.92
N GLY A 335 0.18 -1.48 -3.63
CA GLY A 335 1.01 -2.14 -2.63
C GLY A 335 1.00 -3.66 -2.78
N VAL A 336 -0.16 -4.27 -3.06
CA VAL A 336 -0.22 -5.71 -3.37
C VAL A 336 0.66 -6.03 -4.58
N MET A 337 0.56 -5.23 -5.65
CA MET A 337 1.32 -5.43 -6.89
C MET A 337 2.84 -5.25 -6.68
N ALA A 338 3.24 -4.23 -5.92
CA ALA A 338 4.63 -3.96 -5.57
C ALA A 338 5.21 -5.11 -4.73
N LEU A 339 4.51 -5.52 -3.66
CA LEU A 339 4.96 -6.60 -2.79
C LEU A 339 4.99 -7.95 -3.51
N LEU A 340 4.05 -8.22 -4.42
CA LEU A 340 4.06 -9.44 -5.23
C LEU A 340 5.28 -9.48 -6.17
N PHE A 341 5.60 -8.37 -6.83
CA PHE A 341 6.82 -8.25 -7.63
C PHE A 341 8.07 -8.48 -6.78
N ILE A 342 8.17 -7.78 -5.64
CA ILE A 342 9.31 -7.92 -4.73
C ILE A 342 9.46 -9.38 -4.30
N THR A 343 8.39 -10.02 -3.85
CA THR A 343 8.47 -11.37 -3.29
C THR A 343 8.87 -12.41 -4.34
N ILE A 344 8.34 -12.33 -5.56
CA ILE A 344 8.74 -13.24 -6.65
C ILE A 344 10.20 -12.96 -7.07
N CYS A 345 10.61 -11.70 -7.17
CA CYS A 345 12.00 -11.31 -7.46
C CYS A 345 12.96 -11.87 -6.40
N ARG A 346 12.68 -11.66 -5.11
CA ARG A 346 13.48 -12.19 -4.01
C ARG A 346 13.54 -13.73 -4.04
N CYS A 347 12.42 -14.41 -4.33
CA CYS A 347 12.38 -15.86 -4.51
C CYS A 347 13.27 -16.36 -5.68
N LEU A 348 13.49 -15.53 -6.70
CA LEU A 348 14.40 -15.78 -7.83
C LEU A 348 15.85 -15.30 -7.57
N GLY A 349 16.11 -14.80 -6.36
CA GLY A 349 17.38 -14.20 -5.95
C GLY A 349 17.69 -12.90 -6.69
N VAL A 350 16.67 -12.14 -7.07
CA VAL A 350 16.78 -10.77 -7.57
C VAL A 350 16.51 -9.82 -6.41
N GLY A 351 17.46 -8.93 -6.12
CA GLY A 351 17.32 -7.89 -5.11
C GLY A 351 16.14 -6.98 -5.42
N ALA A 352 15.21 -6.86 -4.47
CA ALA A 352 14.04 -6.00 -4.61
C ALA A 352 13.62 -5.38 -3.29
N ARG A 353 13.19 -4.11 -3.32
CA ARG A 353 12.73 -3.36 -2.15
C ARG A 353 11.53 -2.48 -2.47
N TRP A 354 10.89 -1.95 -1.44
CA TRP A 354 9.61 -1.25 -1.53
C TRP A 354 9.80 0.26 -1.31
N GLN A 355 8.96 1.07 -1.96
CA GLN A 355 8.79 2.49 -1.69
C GLN A 355 7.31 2.85 -1.76
N SER A 356 6.88 3.85 -0.96
CA SER A 356 5.57 4.48 -1.13
C SER A 356 5.56 5.94 -0.75
N SER A 357 4.53 6.63 -1.23
CA SER A 357 3.81 7.67 -0.49
C SER A 357 2.71 8.25 -1.36
N ARG A 358 3.01 9.16 -2.29
CA ARG A 358 1.94 9.80 -3.08
C ARG A 358 2.35 10.09 -4.51
N THR A 359 1.39 9.98 -5.43
CA THR A 359 1.48 10.66 -6.72
C THR A 359 1.19 12.15 -6.53
N MET A 360 1.81 12.98 -7.37
CA MET A 360 1.77 14.45 -7.30
C MET A 360 1.49 15.02 -8.68
N GLU A 361 0.48 14.46 -9.34
CA GLU A 361 0.11 14.86 -10.68
C GLU A 361 -0.61 16.22 -10.66
N PRO A 362 -0.58 16.99 -11.76
CA PRO A 362 -1.29 18.28 -11.83
C PRO A 362 -2.81 18.14 -11.63
N THR A 363 -3.36 16.96 -11.89
CA THR A 363 -4.78 16.63 -11.76
C THR A 363 -5.17 16.18 -10.35
N GLY A 364 -4.19 15.90 -9.49
CA GLY A 364 -4.43 15.49 -8.11
C GLY A 364 -3.29 14.67 -7.50
N SER A 365 -3.44 14.39 -6.20
CA SER A 365 -2.53 13.53 -5.45
C SER A 365 -3.29 12.33 -4.90
N GLY A 366 -2.64 11.17 -4.86
CA GLY A 366 -3.20 9.96 -4.25
C GLY A 366 -2.11 9.03 -3.75
N GLN A 367 -2.49 8.13 -2.84
CA GLN A 367 -1.65 7.05 -2.34
C GLN A 367 -1.06 6.23 -3.50
N HIS A 368 0.22 5.89 -3.39
CA HIS A 368 0.86 5.00 -4.35
C HIS A 368 2.09 4.29 -3.79
N ASP A 369 2.22 3.02 -4.16
CA ASP A 369 3.32 2.11 -3.81
C ASP A 369 3.98 1.60 -5.10
N TRP A 370 5.29 1.43 -5.06
CA TRP A 370 6.04 0.77 -6.13
C TRP A 370 7.23 -0.01 -5.57
N ALA A 371 7.94 -0.70 -6.45
CA ALA A 371 9.14 -1.46 -6.10
C ALA A 371 10.38 -0.78 -6.66
N GLU A 372 11.53 -1.12 -6.11
CA GLU A 372 12.82 -0.99 -6.79
C GLU A 372 13.41 -2.39 -6.99
N ALA A 373 14.12 -2.58 -8.10
CA ALA A 373 14.87 -3.80 -8.40
C ALA A 373 16.35 -3.46 -8.58
N TYR A 374 17.23 -4.32 -8.07
CA TYR A 374 18.67 -4.21 -8.29
C TYR A 374 19.05 -4.99 -9.55
N LEU A 375 19.27 -4.26 -10.65
CA LEU A 375 19.56 -4.85 -11.95
C LEU A 375 21.07 -4.75 -12.27
N PRO A 376 21.70 -5.84 -12.75
CA PRO A 376 23.09 -5.80 -13.17
C PRO A 376 23.33 -4.72 -14.22
N GLY A 377 24.35 -3.89 -14.03
CA GLY A 377 24.68 -2.77 -14.93
C GLY A 377 23.91 -1.47 -14.66
N PHE A 378 22.78 -1.51 -13.94
CA PHE A 378 21.95 -0.32 -13.68
C PHE A 378 21.84 0.07 -12.21
N GLY A 379 22.15 -0.84 -11.29
CA GLY A 379 21.97 -0.67 -9.85
C GLY A 379 20.49 -0.74 -9.46
N TRP A 380 20.11 -0.02 -8.40
CA TRP A 380 18.71 0.17 -8.03
C TRP A 380 17.98 1.01 -9.08
N VAL A 381 16.89 0.46 -9.60
CA VAL A 381 15.98 1.15 -10.52
C VAL A 381 14.53 0.94 -10.07
N PRO A 382 13.65 1.93 -10.26
CA PRO A 382 12.26 1.79 -9.89
C PRO A 382 11.50 0.88 -10.86
N VAL A 383 10.49 0.19 -10.36
CA VAL A 383 9.57 -0.67 -11.10
C VAL A 383 8.14 -0.44 -10.60
N ASP A 384 7.28 0.09 -11.47
CA ASP A 384 5.88 0.40 -11.15
C ASP A 384 4.92 -0.56 -11.86
N VAL A 385 4.62 -1.68 -11.19
CA VAL A 385 3.72 -2.71 -11.73
C VAL A 385 2.30 -2.20 -11.89
N SER A 386 1.82 -1.35 -10.99
CA SER A 386 0.44 -0.85 -11.01
C SER A 386 0.19 0.05 -12.21
N TYR A 387 1.10 0.98 -12.48
CA TYR A 387 1.03 1.81 -13.69
C TYR A 387 1.32 0.98 -14.96
N GLY A 388 2.16 -0.05 -14.87
CA GLY A 388 2.34 -1.04 -15.94
C GLY A 388 1.07 -1.83 -16.29
N VAL A 389 0.31 -2.27 -15.28
CA VAL A 389 -1.01 -2.92 -15.45
C VAL A 389 -2.02 -1.95 -16.07
N ALA A 390 -2.03 -0.70 -15.60
CA ALA A 390 -2.90 0.34 -16.17
C ALA A 390 -2.57 0.60 -17.64
N ALA A 391 -1.27 0.74 -17.98
CA ALA A 391 -0.80 0.91 -19.34
C ALA A 391 -1.19 -0.28 -20.25
N HIS A 392 -1.04 -1.51 -19.75
CA HIS A 392 -1.48 -2.70 -20.47
C HIS A 392 -2.98 -2.69 -20.77
N ARG A 393 -3.81 -2.36 -19.77
CA ARG A 393 -5.28 -2.27 -19.92
C ARG A 393 -5.69 -1.30 -21.04
N TYR A 394 -4.94 -0.23 -21.24
CA TYR A 394 -5.17 0.76 -22.30
C TYR A 394 -4.39 0.49 -23.59
N GLY A 395 -3.64 -0.62 -23.69
CA GLY A 395 -2.85 -0.97 -24.88
C GLY A 395 -1.61 -0.11 -25.10
N ASN A 396 -1.15 0.60 -24.08
CA ASN A 396 0.00 1.51 -24.14
C ASN A 396 1.30 0.78 -23.77
N GLU A 397 1.85 0.03 -24.72
CA GLU A 397 3.05 -0.79 -24.50
C GLU A 397 4.30 0.05 -24.18
N GLU A 398 4.42 1.22 -24.79
CA GLU A 398 5.55 2.12 -24.53
C GLU A 398 5.57 2.59 -23.06
N ARG A 399 4.41 3.01 -22.54
CA ARG A 399 4.26 3.38 -21.13
C ARG A 399 4.52 2.18 -20.22
N ARG A 400 4.03 0.99 -20.58
CA ARG A 400 4.28 -0.24 -19.81
C ARG A 400 5.78 -0.54 -19.73
N GLN A 401 6.52 -0.46 -20.84
CA GLN A 401 7.95 -0.74 -20.82
C GLN A 401 8.75 0.33 -20.06
N PHE A 402 8.32 1.59 -20.12
CA PHE A 402 8.94 2.69 -19.38
C PHE A 402 8.98 2.43 -17.87
N TYR A 403 7.88 1.95 -17.28
CA TYR A 403 7.76 1.68 -15.84
C TYR A 403 8.59 0.47 -15.34
N PHE A 404 9.33 -0.20 -16.21
CA PHE A 404 10.40 -1.13 -15.81
C PHE A 404 11.76 -0.41 -15.91
N GLY A 405 12.12 0.28 -14.83
CA GLY A 405 13.41 0.98 -14.70
C GLY A 405 13.31 2.50 -14.60
N ASN A 406 12.11 3.08 -14.71
CA ASN A 406 11.88 4.52 -14.66
C ASN A 406 10.57 4.87 -13.93
N LEU A 407 10.47 6.11 -13.47
CA LEU A 407 9.24 6.73 -12.96
C LEU A 407 8.94 8.02 -13.72
N ASP A 408 7.66 8.35 -13.82
CA ASP A 408 7.23 9.70 -14.23
C ASP A 408 7.60 10.73 -13.13
N PRO A 409 7.63 12.04 -13.45
CA PRO A 409 8.17 13.02 -12.52
C PRO A 409 7.20 13.44 -11.41
N TYR A 410 6.06 12.77 -11.26
CA TYR A 410 4.97 13.16 -10.35
C TYR A 410 4.89 12.19 -9.17
N ARG A 411 6.02 11.95 -8.51
CA ARG A 411 6.13 11.02 -7.37
C ARG A 411 6.72 11.72 -6.17
N MET A 412 6.17 11.39 -5.00
CA MET A 412 6.71 11.75 -3.70
C MET A 412 6.99 10.46 -2.92
N VAL A 413 8.23 10.27 -2.49
CA VAL A 413 8.70 9.17 -1.63
C VAL A 413 8.76 9.69 -0.21
N ALA A 414 7.99 9.10 0.70
CA ALA A 414 8.12 9.34 2.15
C ALA A 414 8.56 8.09 2.90
N ASN A 415 8.22 6.91 2.36
CA ASN A 415 8.52 5.62 2.96
C ASN A 415 9.46 4.83 2.04
N SER A 416 10.57 4.34 2.60
CA SER A 416 11.60 3.54 1.89
C SER A 416 11.72 2.11 2.41
N LYS A 417 10.89 1.75 3.42
CA LYS A 417 10.82 0.40 3.97
C LYS A 417 9.41 0.06 4.39
N PHE A 418 9.00 -1.14 4.01
CA PHE A 418 7.72 -1.71 4.36
C PHE A 418 7.68 -1.99 5.87
N GLN A 419 6.57 -1.63 6.51
CA GLN A 419 6.34 -1.81 7.95
C GLN A 419 7.36 -1.09 8.86
N ALA A 420 7.91 0.03 8.38
CA ALA A 420 8.76 0.90 9.19
C ALA A 420 7.96 1.61 10.30
N ASP A 421 8.61 1.78 11.46
CA ASP A 421 8.07 2.58 12.56
C ASP A 421 8.09 4.07 12.23
N LEU A 422 7.12 4.80 12.80
CA LEU A 422 7.14 6.26 12.81
C LEU A 422 8.09 6.76 13.90
N GLU A 423 8.63 7.97 13.72
CA GLU A 423 9.48 8.63 14.70
C GLU A 423 8.82 9.94 15.18
N PRO A 424 8.38 10.04 16.44
CA PRO A 424 8.29 8.99 17.48
C PRO A 424 7.28 7.88 17.14
N ALA A 425 7.50 6.68 17.69
CA ALA A 425 6.61 5.55 17.48
C ALA A 425 5.22 5.81 18.09
N LYS A 426 4.17 5.37 17.39
CA LYS A 426 2.79 5.47 17.89
C LYS A 426 2.55 4.55 19.07
N THR A 427 1.69 4.99 19.97
CA THR A 427 1.29 4.26 21.18
C THR A 427 0.14 3.31 20.89
N PHE A 428 -0.76 3.71 19.99
CA PHE A 428 -1.93 2.94 19.59
C PHE A 428 -1.75 2.34 18.19
N PHE A 429 -2.67 1.44 17.82
CA PHE A 429 -2.68 0.85 16.49
C PHE A 429 -2.70 1.93 15.41
N ARG A 430 -1.81 1.78 14.43
CA ARG A 430 -1.76 2.61 13.23
C ARG A 430 -3.01 2.43 12.36
N ASN A 431 -3.26 3.40 11.50
CA ASN A 431 -4.28 3.25 10.46
C ASN A 431 -3.85 2.19 9.45
N ASP A 432 -2.62 2.33 8.99
CA ASP A 432 -1.89 1.34 8.22
C ASP A 432 -0.58 1.02 8.96
N PRO A 433 -0.36 -0.20 9.45
CA PRO A 433 0.89 -0.56 10.11
C PRO A 433 2.06 -0.73 9.12
N TYR A 434 1.81 -0.72 7.81
CA TYR A 434 2.79 -1.04 6.79
C TYR A 434 3.44 0.21 6.17
N ASP A 435 2.75 1.34 6.14
CA ASP A 435 3.33 2.61 5.70
C ASP A 435 2.56 3.85 6.16
N ASN A 436 2.99 5.04 5.74
CA ASN A 436 2.31 6.31 6.04
C ASN A 436 2.19 7.18 4.78
N GLN A 437 1.02 7.20 4.15
CA GLN A 437 0.77 7.95 2.91
C GLN A 437 -0.13 9.18 3.11
N ASP A 438 -1.12 9.06 4.01
CA ASP A 438 -2.14 10.09 4.29
C ASP A 438 -1.97 10.74 5.66
N GLY A 439 -1.00 10.29 6.44
CA GLY A 439 -0.80 10.76 7.79
C GLY A 439 -1.74 10.14 8.82
N GLU A 440 -1.38 10.33 10.09
CA GLU A 440 -2.06 9.66 11.19
C GLU A 440 -2.18 10.57 12.42
N ILE A 441 -3.26 10.38 13.18
CA ILE A 441 -3.49 11.04 14.47
C ILE A 441 -3.72 9.98 15.55
N GLU A 442 -3.16 10.16 16.74
CA GLU A 442 -3.58 9.46 17.95
C GLU A 442 -3.84 10.43 19.10
N SER A 443 -4.85 10.14 19.91
CA SER A 443 -5.08 10.82 21.18
C SER A 443 -4.32 10.14 22.32
N ASP A 444 -4.56 10.57 23.56
CA ASP A 444 -4.12 9.89 24.78
C ASP A 444 -4.90 8.61 25.10
N ILE A 445 -6.08 8.41 24.48
CA ILE A 445 -6.95 7.26 24.72
C ILE A 445 -7.03 6.27 23.55
N SER A 446 -6.79 6.69 22.31
CA SER A 446 -6.89 5.82 21.13
C SER A 446 -6.22 6.40 19.88
N GLY A 447 -5.83 5.54 18.93
CA GLY A 447 -5.56 5.95 17.55
C GLY A 447 -6.85 6.37 16.84
N LEU A 448 -6.81 7.47 16.08
CA LEU A 448 -7.93 7.92 15.25
C LEU A 448 -7.89 7.18 13.91
N ARG A 449 -9.04 6.69 13.47
CA ARG A 449 -9.18 5.97 12.19
C ARG A 449 -9.19 6.96 11.02
N GLU A 450 -9.03 6.45 9.80
CA GLU A 450 -9.12 7.25 8.56
C GLU A 450 -10.39 8.13 8.53
N ASP A 451 -11.56 7.53 8.80
CA ASP A 451 -12.84 8.26 8.83
C ASP A 451 -12.91 9.32 9.95
N ASP A 452 -12.07 9.23 10.98
CA ASP A 452 -12.03 10.14 12.14
C ASP A 452 -11.14 11.37 11.87
N ILE A 453 -10.48 11.42 10.71
CA ILE A 453 -9.52 12.45 10.31
C ILE A 453 -10.03 13.13 9.03
N VAL A 454 -9.98 14.46 9.00
CA VAL A 454 -10.14 15.24 7.78
C VAL A 454 -8.76 15.50 7.21
N GLU A 455 -8.43 14.82 6.11
CA GLU A 455 -7.21 15.04 5.35
C GLU A 455 -7.48 16.02 4.20
N ARG A 456 -6.52 16.92 3.95
CA ARG A 456 -6.49 17.74 2.73
C ARG A 456 -5.08 17.84 2.19
N GLY A 457 -5.01 17.94 0.86
CA GLY A 457 -3.78 18.08 0.12
C GLY A 457 -3.96 19.00 -1.07
N GLU A 458 -2.98 19.85 -1.32
CA GLU A 458 -2.96 20.72 -2.49
C GLU A 458 -1.58 20.68 -3.14
N VAL A 459 -1.55 20.26 -4.40
CA VAL A 459 -0.34 20.32 -5.23
C VAL A 459 -0.26 21.73 -5.82
N ILE A 460 0.83 22.41 -5.54
CA ILE A 460 1.17 23.72 -6.09
C ILE A 460 2.28 23.45 -7.12
N VAL A 461 1.90 23.17 -8.37
CA VAL A 461 2.84 22.94 -9.49
C VAL A 461 3.33 24.25 -10.08
#